data_AF-A0A369QVK3-F1
#
_entry.id   AF-A0A369QVK3-F1
#
_cell.length_a   1.000
_cell.length_b   1.000
_cell.length_c   1.000
_cell.angle_alpha   90.00
_cell.angle_beta   90.00
_cell.angle_gamma   90.00
#
_symmetry.space_group_name_H-M   'P 1'
#
loop_
_entity.id
_entity.type
_entity.pdbx_description
1 polymer ?
#
loop_
_entity_poly.entity_id
_entity_poly.type
_entity_poly.pdbx_seq_one_letter_code
_entity_poly.pdbx_strand_id
1 'polypeptide(L)'
;MNEKNFLNCHKIVAKTPVIASKRGKCRTDKIGVFSVSGLVYLAIEPEFVKETMQEFFRQIAFLLQQTLSPAEAFYYASLIHLKLAHIHPLQDGNGRATRLLENGF
;
A
#
# COMPACT_ATOMS: atom_id res chain seq x y z
N MET A 1 -1.83 -3.75 -12.66
CA MET A 1 -0.84 -3.11 -11.76
C MET A 1 -0.24 -4.16 -10.83
N ASN A 2 1.05 -4.10 -10.46
CA ASN A 2 1.71 -5.11 -9.61
C ASN A 2 2.66 -4.49 -8.56
N GLU A 3 3.16 -5.29 -7.63
CA GLU A 3 4.02 -4.84 -6.51
C GLU A 3 5.26 -4.08 -7.00
N LYS A 4 5.94 -4.59 -8.02
CA LYS A 4 7.14 -3.95 -8.59
C LYS A 4 6.83 -2.54 -9.09
N ASN A 5 5.72 -2.36 -9.80
CA ASN A 5 5.30 -1.05 -10.28
C ASN A 5 4.95 -0.12 -9.13
N PHE A 6 4.23 -0.61 -8.11
CA PHE A 6 3.93 0.17 -6.91
C PHE A 6 5.19 0.67 -6.19
N LEU A 7 6.17 -0.20 -5.97
CA LEU A 7 7.43 0.17 -5.33
C LEU A 7 8.26 1.16 -6.18
N ASN A 8 8.22 1.02 -7.51
CA ASN A 8 8.84 1.99 -8.41
C ASN A 8 8.15 3.36 -8.37
N CYS A 9 6.81 3.39 -8.38
CA CYS A 9 6.04 4.62 -8.21
C CYS A 9 6.39 5.29 -6.88
N HIS A 10 6.40 4.52 -5.78
CA HIS A 10 6.83 5.01 -4.47
C HIS A 10 8.23 5.63 -4.52
N LYS A 11 9.19 4.98 -5.18
CA LYS A 11 10.57 5.49 -5.33
C LYS A 11 10.62 6.87 -5.99
N ILE A 12 9.70 7.16 -6.91
CA ILE A 12 9.60 8.44 -7.61
C ILE A 12 8.92 9.49 -6.73
N VAL A 13 7.76 9.18 -6.14
CA VAL A 13 6.95 10.17 -5.40
C VAL A 13 7.43 10.45 -3.97
N ALA A 14 8.24 9.56 -3.40
CA ALA A 14 8.77 9.71 -2.05
C ALA A 14 10.18 10.34 -1.99
N LYS A 15 10.62 10.99 -3.09
CA LYS A 15 11.94 11.65 -3.15
C LYS A 15 12.17 12.68 -2.04
N THR A 16 11.16 13.45 -1.69
CA THR A 16 11.24 14.49 -0.65
C THR A 16 11.15 13.93 0.78
N PRO A 17 10.14 13.10 1.12
CA PRO A 17 9.93 12.64 2.51
C PRO A 17 10.82 11.48 2.96
N VAL A 18 11.33 10.64 2.04
CA VAL A 18 11.96 9.35 2.39
C VAL A 18 13.44 9.39 2.01
N ILE A 19 14.30 8.86 2.87
CA ILE A 19 15.74 8.73 2.58
C ILE A 19 15.99 7.78 1.40
N ALA A 20 16.99 8.07 0.58
CA ALA A 20 17.24 7.34 -0.67
C ALA A 20 17.34 5.81 -0.50
N SER A 21 17.91 5.33 0.61
CA SER A 21 18.10 3.90 0.89
C SER A 21 16.81 3.12 1.17
N LYS A 22 15.72 3.82 1.54
CA LYS A 22 14.41 3.24 1.93
C LYS A 22 13.31 3.45 0.86
N ARG A 23 13.57 4.26 -0.16
CA ARG A 23 12.64 4.50 -1.28
C ARG A 23 12.39 3.23 -2.08
N GLY A 24 11.12 2.94 -2.35
CA GLY A 24 10.70 1.75 -3.11
C GLY A 24 11.02 0.42 -2.43
N LYS A 25 11.16 0.40 -1.10
CA LYS A 25 11.38 -0.84 -0.34
C LYS A 25 10.34 -0.97 0.76
N CYS A 26 9.90 -2.19 1.00
CA CYS A 26 9.12 -2.50 2.19
C CYS A 26 9.93 -2.21 3.45
N ARG A 27 9.25 -1.75 4.50
CA ARG A 27 9.85 -1.47 5.79
C ARG A 27 10.32 -2.76 6.47
N THR A 28 11.36 -2.62 7.27
CA THR A 28 11.87 -3.66 8.17
C THR A 28 11.66 -3.26 9.64
N ASP A 29 11.02 -2.11 9.84
CA ASP A 29 10.87 -1.43 11.11
C ASP A 29 9.40 -1.55 11.57
N LYS A 30 9.17 -1.67 12.88
CA LYS A 30 7.81 -1.60 13.45
C LYS A 30 7.27 -0.18 13.30
N ILE A 31 6.03 -0.04 12.84
CA ILE A 31 5.39 1.26 12.62
C ILE A 31 4.07 1.33 13.38
N GLY A 32 3.92 2.37 14.19
CA GLY A 32 2.64 2.78 14.74
C GLY A 32 2.04 3.89 13.88
N VAL A 33 0.72 3.88 13.72
CA VAL A 33 -0.04 4.95 13.07
C VAL A 33 -0.66 5.81 14.15
N PHE A 34 -0.39 7.11 14.09
CA PHE A 34 -0.75 8.08 15.13
C PHE A 34 -1.75 9.11 14.61
N SER A 35 -2.60 9.58 15.51
CA SER A 35 -3.48 10.73 15.33
C SER A 35 -3.14 11.80 16.37
N VAL A 36 -3.90 12.90 16.37
CA VAL A 36 -3.76 13.95 17.39
C VAL A 36 -4.01 13.45 18.82
N SER A 37 -4.76 12.36 18.99
CA SER A 37 -5.03 11.74 20.29
C SER A 37 -4.03 10.64 20.67
N GLY A 38 -3.01 10.40 19.85
CA GLY A 38 -1.96 9.41 20.09
C GLY A 38 -2.04 8.21 19.15
N LEU A 39 -1.52 7.06 19.60
CA LEU A 39 -1.44 5.83 18.81
C LEU A 39 -2.85 5.34 18.46
N VAL A 40 -3.13 5.17 17.17
CA VAL A 40 -4.40 4.62 16.66
C VAL A 40 -4.30 3.11 16.53
N TYR A 41 -3.24 2.62 15.88
CA TYR A 41 -2.99 1.18 15.73
C TYR A 41 -1.52 0.90 15.41
N LEU A 42 -1.10 -0.33 15.64
CA LEU A 42 0.17 -0.87 15.14
C LEU A 42 -0.07 -1.49 13.78
N ALA A 43 0.72 -1.10 12.79
CA ALA A 43 0.72 -1.77 11.51
C ALA A 43 1.31 -3.18 11.65
N ILE A 44 1.02 -4.05 10.67
CA ILE A 44 1.49 -5.44 10.66
C ILE A 44 3.00 -5.54 10.95
N GLU A 45 3.40 -6.59 11.64
CA GLU A 45 4.80 -6.82 12.00
C GLU A 45 5.68 -6.94 10.74
N PRO A 46 6.91 -6.38 10.77
CA PRO A 46 7.77 -6.28 9.59
C PRO A 46 8.02 -7.62 8.87
N GLU A 47 8.13 -8.71 9.62
CA GLU A 47 8.33 -10.07 9.12
C GLU A 47 7.22 -10.53 8.17
N PHE A 48 5.99 -10.04 8.36
CA PHE A 48 4.83 -10.43 7.55
C PHE A 48 4.53 -9.46 6.40
N VAL A 49 5.15 -8.27 6.37
CA VAL A 49 4.89 -7.24 5.35
C VAL A 49 5.10 -7.79 3.94
N LYS A 50 6.20 -8.52 3.72
CA LYS A 50 6.56 -9.03 2.39
C LYS A 50 5.53 -10.04 1.88
N GLU A 51 5.20 -11.05 2.69
CA GLU A 51 4.21 -12.07 2.33
C GLU A 51 2.83 -11.45 2.10
N THR A 52 2.43 -10.53 2.98
CA THR A 52 1.13 -9.85 2.89
C THR A 52 1.04 -8.98 1.64
N MET A 53 2.11 -8.29 1.25
CA MET A 53 2.16 -7.50 0.01
C MET A 53 2.07 -8.39 -1.23
N GLN A 54 2.75 -9.54 -1.24
CA GLN A 54 2.66 -10.50 -2.34
C GLN A 54 1.24 -11.01 -2.51
N GLU A 55 0.58 -11.39 -1.42
CA GLU A 55 -0.80 -11.87 -1.46
C GLU A 55 -1.79 -10.76 -1.85
N PHE A 56 -1.59 -9.54 -1.33
CA PHE A 56 -2.38 -8.38 -1.71
C PHE A 56 -2.35 -8.10 -3.22
N PHE A 57 -1.15 -8.10 -3.83
CA PHE A 57 -1.04 -7.88 -5.27
C PHE A 57 -1.51 -9.08 -6.10
N ARG A 58 -1.46 -10.31 -5.57
CA ARG A 58 -2.07 -11.49 -6.20
C ARG A 58 -3.59 -11.32 -6.31
N GLN A 59 -4.24 -10.87 -5.24
CA GLN A 59 -5.69 -10.60 -5.21
C GLN A 59 -6.06 -9.46 -6.17
N ILE A 60 -5.28 -8.38 -6.22
CA ILE A 60 -5.48 -7.30 -7.20
C ILE A 60 -5.39 -7.84 -8.63
N ALA A 61 -4.39 -8.66 -8.92
CA ALA A 61 -4.23 -9.25 -10.26
C ALA A 61 -5.41 -10.15 -10.65
N PHE A 62 -5.97 -10.88 -9.68
CA PHE A 62 -7.18 -11.67 -9.87
C PHE A 62 -8.41 -10.80 -10.15
N LEU A 63 -8.62 -9.72 -9.37
CA LEU A 63 -9.74 -8.80 -9.53
C LEU A 63 -9.72 -8.08 -10.89
N LEU A 64 -8.53 -7.70 -11.38
CA LEU A 64 -8.36 -7.08 -12.70
C LEU A 64 -8.73 -7.99 -13.89
N GLN A 65 -8.93 -9.29 -13.66
CA GLN A 65 -9.38 -10.24 -14.68
C GLN A 65 -10.90 -10.47 -14.65
N GLN A 66 -11.59 -9.90 -13.65
CA GLN A 66 -13.03 -10.07 -13.50
C GLN A 66 -13.79 -8.94 -14.23
N THR A 67 -14.98 -9.26 -14.73
CA THR A 67 -15.94 -8.23 -15.13
C THR A 67 -16.67 -7.76 -13.88
N LEU A 68 -16.32 -6.55 -13.41
CA LEU A 68 -16.93 -5.95 -12.23
C LEU A 68 -18.02 -4.95 -12.65
N SER A 69 -19.14 -4.95 -11.94
CA SER A 69 -20.09 -3.84 -12.02
C SER A 69 -19.47 -2.55 -11.44
N PRO A 70 -20.01 -1.37 -11.78
CA PRO A 70 -19.52 -0.12 -11.19
C PRO A 70 -19.51 -0.13 -9.65
N ALA A 71 -20.54 -0.70 -9.02
CA ALA A 71 -20.63 -0.80 -7.56
C ALA A 71 -19.51 -1.68 -6.98
N GLU A 72 -19.21 -2.81 -7.61
CA GLU A 72 -18.11 -3.69 -7.20
C GLU A 72 -16.75 -3.03 -7.40
N ALA A 73 -16.56 -2.31 -8.52
CA ALA A 73 -15.33 -1.55 -8.77
C ALA A 73 -15.07 -0.51 -7.65
N PHE A 74 -16.09 0.27 -7.27
CA PHE A 74 -15.99 1.21 -6.15
C PHE A 74 -15.71 0.50 -4.81
N TYR A 75 -16.41 -0.60 -4.55
CA TYR A 75 -16.19 -1.39 -3.34
C TYR A 75 -14.74 -1.89 -3.27
N TYR A 76 -14.24 -2.55 -4.31
CA TYR A 76 -12.88 -3.08 -4.32
C TYR A 76 -11.81 -2.00 -4.31
N ALA A 77 -12.01 -0.86 -4.97
CA ALA A 77 -11.12 0.29 -4.86
C ALA A 77 -11.01 0.77 -3.40
N SER A 78 -12.14 0.91 -2.70
CA SER A 78 -12.15 1.30 -1.29
C SER A 78 -11.49 0.26 -0.37
N LEU A 79 -11.70 -1.03 -0.64
CA LEU A 79 -11.09 -2.12 0.12
C LEU A 79 -9.58 -2.20 -0.12
N ILE A 80 -9.13 -1.98 -1.34
CA ILE A 80 -7.70 -1.91 -1.71
C ILE A 80 -7.01 -0.78 -0.95
N HIS A 81 -7.61 0.42 -0.89
CA HIS A 81 -7.11 1.54 -0.07
C HIS A 81 -6.96 1.12 1.39
N LEU A 82 -8.04 0.59 1.96
CA LEU A 82 -8.11 0.23 3.38
C LEU A 82 -7.07 -0.84 3.75
N LYS A 83 -6.93 -1.88 2.92
CA LYS A 83 -5.94 -2.95 3.14
C LYS A 83 -4.52 -2.39 3.06
N LEU A 84 -4.21 -1.56 2.07
CA LEU A 84 -2.87 -1.00 1.92
C LEU A 84 -2.50 -0.05 3.08
N ALA A 85 -3.48 0.71 3.59
CA ALA A 85 -3.31 1.56 4.76
C ALA A 85 -2.96 0.73 6.02
N HIS A 86 -3.62 -0.42 6.23
CA HIS A 86 -3.36 -1.33 7.35
C HIS A 86 -2.04 -2.10 7.21
N ILE A 87 -1.69 -2.57 6.01
CA ILE A 87 -0.39 -3.19 5.76
C ILE A 87 0.73 -2.18 6.03
N HIS A 88 0.52 -0.92 5.64
CA HIS A 88 1.46 0.18 5.80
C HIS A 88 2.88 -0.20 5.35
N PRO A 89 3.06 -0.70 4.11
CA PRO A 89 4.25 -1.48 3.74
C PRO A 89 5.54 -0.68 3.70
N LEU A 90 5.48 0.65 3.63
CA LEU A 90 6.63 1.54 3.47
C LEU A 90 6.87 2.30 4.77
N GLN A 91 8.11 2.78 4.99
CA GLN A 91 8.44 3.56 6.18
C GLN A 91 7.70 4.91 6.23
N ASP A 92 7.49 5.53 5.07
CA ASP A 92 6.63 6.70 4.85
C ASP A 92 6.26 6.71 3.35
N GLY A 93 5.35 7.59 2.92
CA GLY A 93 4.93 7.73 1.53
C GLY A 93 3.78 6.79 1.12
N ASN A 94 3.26 5.97 2.04
CA ASN A 94 2.19 5.00 1.79
C ASN A 94 0.96 5.64 1.12
N GLY A 95 0.40 6.70 1.71
CA GLY A 95 -0.79 7.35 1.16
C GLY A 95 -0.57 8.04 -0.20
N ARG A 96 0.66 8.47 -0.51
CA ARG A 96 1.00 9.04 -1.83
C ARG A 96 1.07 7.95 -2.90
N ALA A 97 1.69 6.81 -2.58
CA ALA A 97 1.78 5.67 -3.48
C ALA A 97 0.41 5.00 -3.68
N THR A 98 -0.43 4.93 -2.64
CA THR A 98 -1.77 4.32 -2.68
C THR A 98 -2.73 5.06 -3.62
N ARG A 99 -2.77 6.39 -3.56
CA ARG A 99 -3.64 7.19 -4.45
C ARG A 99 -3.30 7.03 -5.94
N LEU A 100 -2.03 6.79 -6.26
CA LEU A 100 -1.64 6.46 -7.64
C LEU A 100 -2.13 5.07 -8.08
N LEU A 101 -2.27 4.15 -7.12
CA LEU A 101 -2.75 2.80 -7.34
C LEU A 101 -4.24 2.79 -7.72
N GLU A 102 -5.02 3.66 -7.07
CA GLU A 102 -6.47 3.81 -7.27
C GLU A 102 -6.85 4.38 -8.62
N ASN A 103 -6.04 5.29 -9.17
CA ASN A 103 -6.26 5.84 -10.51
C ASN A 103 -6.16 4.77 -11.63
N GLY A 104 -5.77 3.54 -11.31
CA GLY A 104 -5.67 2.43 -12.25
C GLY A 104 -6.89 1.50 -12.29
N PHE A 105 -7.95 1.78 -11.53
CA PHE A 105 -9.21 1.03 -11.49
C PHE A 105 -10.37 1.81 -12.12
#